data_AF-A0A6C0CTW7-F1
#
_entry.id   AF-A0A6C0CTW7-F1
#
_cell.length_a   1.000
_cell.length_b   1.000
_cell.length_c   1.000
_cell.angle_alpha   90.00
_cell.angle_beta   90.00
_cell.angle_gamma   90.00
#
_symmetry.space_group_name_H-M   'P 1'
#
loop_
_entity.id
_entity.type
_entity.pdbx_description
1 polymer ?
#
loop_
_entity_poly.entity_id
_entity_poly.type
_entity_poly.pdbx_seq_one_letter_code
_entity_poly.pdbx_strand_id
1 'polypeptide(L)'
;MDCLNIFYEQVDHSKYDIIINIQTKQAIDNDILYFIAPNPPDYRTSYSGSALPFFNKEQAFDNTSNKGKVLFKNKKALFGIKYPNSYYEDLGNTQVVPHVDLLYSINGKEYIYSYKLSDNPIPYRSLTHPYTRTSPLFYKPKTEKMVASQSKLLCDTTYPLTNTSVVDFW
;
A
#
# COMPACT_ATOMS: atom_id res chain seq x y z
N MET A 1 -12.87 3.99 18.44
CA MET A 1 -11.76 4.08 19.40
C MET A 1 -10.67 3.15 18.90
N ASP A 2 -9.65 3.69 18.24
CA ASP A 2 -8.56 2.87 17.71
C ASP A 2 -7.67 2.36 18.85
N CYS A 3 -7.70 1.04 19.02
CA CYS A 3 -6.94 0.33 20.06
C CYS A 3 -5.48 0.08 19.64
N LEU A 4 -5.19 0.24 18.35
CA LEU A 4 -3.88 0.03 17.75
C LEU A 4 -3.28 1.37 17.32
N ASN A 5 -2.02 1.59 17.68
CA ASN A 5 -1.16 2.60 17.10
C ASN A 5 -0.18 1.89 16.16
N ILE A 6 -0.19 2.27 14.89
CA ILE A 6 0.58 1.60 13.83
C ILE A 6 1.49 2.62 13.16
N PHE A 7 2.76 2.26 13.03
CA PHE A 7 3.77 3.03 12.31
C PHE A 7 4.58 2.07 11.46
N TYR A 8 5.10 2.52 10.32
CA TYR A 8 5.97 1.69 9.50
C TYR A 8 7.20 2.45 9.05
N GLU A 9 8.27 1.71 8.80
CA GLU A 9 9.56 2.23 8.33
C GLU A 9 9.99 1.46 7.08
N GLN A 10 10.52 2.17 6.08
CA GLN A 10 11.11 1.56 4.88
C GLN A 10 12.54 1.10 5.16
N VAL A 11 12.93 -0.04 4.59
CA VAL A 11 14.26 -0.62 4.80
C VAL A 11 14.95 -0.86 3.46
N ASP A 12 16.06 -0.15 3.23
CA ASP A 12 16.70 -0.05 1.91
C ASP A 12 17.46 -1.33 1.46
N HIS A 13 17.65 -2.30 2.37
CA HIS A 13 18.54 -3.45 2.15
C HIS A 13 18.05 -4.80 2.70
N SER A 14 16.76 -4.95 3.00
CA SER A 14 16.24 -6.18 3.62
C SER A 14 15.40 -7.03 2.66
N LYS A 15 15.17 -8.30 3.03
CA LYS A 15 14.20 -9.19 2.34
C LYS A 15 12.78 -8.59 2.28
N TYR A 16 12.51 -7.60 3.15
CA TYR A 16 11.24 -6.89 3.31
C TYR A 16 11.41 -5.43 2.93
N ASP A 17 10.40 -4.85 2.28
CA ASP A 17 10.44 -3.45 1.84
C ASP A 17 10.05 -2.50 2.99
N ILE A 18 9.18 -2.96 3.88
CA ILE A 18 8.73 -2.20 5.06
C ILE A 18 8.67 -3.08 6.31
N ILE A 19 8.95 -2.46 7.45
CA ILE A 19 8.74 -3.00 8.79
C ILE A 19 7.57 -2.27 9.43
N ILE A 20 6.58 -3.02 9.88
CA ILE A 20 5.40 -2.50 10.57
C ILE A 20 5.58 -2.68 12.07
N ASN A 21 5.49 -1.58 12.79
CA ASN A 21 5.50 -1.48 14.24
C ASN A 21 4.08 -1.24 14.74
N ILE A 22 3.58 -2.14 15.57
CA ILE A 22 2.24 -2.06 16.15
C ILE A 22 2.36 -1.99 17.65
N GLN A 23 1.67 -1.02 18.24
CA GLN A 23 1.53 -0.89 19.68
C GLN A 23 0.04 -0.93 20.04
N THR A 24 -0.33 -1.83 20.96
CA THR A 24 -1.71 -1.93 21.44
C THR A 24 -1.88 -1.27 22.80
N LYS A 25 -3.03 -0.61 23.01
CA LYS A 25 -3.44 -0.09 24.32
C LYS A 25 -4.06 -1.18 25.19
N GLN A 26 -4.77 -2.12 24.57
CA GLN A 26 -5.49 -3.21 25.22
C GLN A 26 -4.76 -4.54 25.05
N ALA A 27 -4.98 -5.48 25.97
CA ALA A 27 -4.45 -6.84 25.80
C ALA A 27 -5.21 -7.53 24.65
N ILE A 28 -4.47 -8.17 23.76
CA ILE A 28 -5.01 -8.95 22.66
C ILE A 28 -5.04 -10.41 23.11
N ASP A 29 -6.10 -11.12 22.75
CA ASP A 29 -6.27 -12.50 23.15
C ASP A 29 -5.11 -13.36 22.62
N ASN A 30 -4.52 -14.14 23.51
CA ASN A 30 -3.34 -14.98 23.24
C ASN A 30 -2.10 -14.23 22.74
N ASP A 31 -2.09 -12.89 22.80
CA ASP A 31 -1.03 -12.05 22.22
C ASP A 31 -0.77 -12.34 20.73
N ILE A 32 -1.74 -12.86 19.98
CA ILE A 32 -1.58 -13.23 18.57
C ILE A 32 -2.25 -12.19 17.67
N LEU A 33 -1.49 -11.74 16.66
CA LEU A 33 -1.98 -10.95 15.55
C LEU A 33 -1.75 -11.72 14.25
N TYR A 34 -2.79 -11.81 13.43
CA TYR A 34 -2.66 -12.25 12.05
C TYR A 34 -2.63 -11.04 11.14
N PHE A 35 -1.81 -11.10 10.10
CA PHE A 35 -1.77 -10.07 9.08
C PHE A 35 -1.86 -10.68 7.70
N ILE A 36 -2.49 -9.96 6.79
CA ILE A 36 -2.52 -10.28 5.37
C ILE A 36 -2.53 -8.99 4.56
N ALA A 37 -1.80 -8.97 3.45
CA ALA A 37 -1.77 -7.84 2.53
C ALA A 37 -1.71 -8.33 1.08
N PRO A 38 -2.07 -7.48 0.11
CA PRO A 38 -1.87 -7.76 -1.31
C PRO A 38 -0.42 -8.12 -1.66
N ASN A 39 -0.24 -8.80 -2.78
CA ASN A 39 1.06 -9.04 -3.37
C ASN A 39 1.81 -7.73 -3.68
N PRO A 40 3.15 -7.76 -3.70
CA PRO A 40 3.93 -6.62 -4.16
C PRO A 40 3.72 -6.33 -5.66
N PRO A 41 4.03 -5.12 -6.12
CA PRO A 41 3.94 -4.77 -7.54
C PRO A 41 4.91 -5.57 -8.42
N ASP A 42 4.44 -5.95 -9.61
CA ASP A 42 5.30 -6.52 -10.63
C ASP A 42 6.12 -5.43 -11.33
N TYR A 43 7.44 -5.58 -11.32
CA TYR A 43 8.35 -4.72 -12.07
C TYR A 43 8.74 -5.38 -13.39
N ARG A 44 8.34 -4.76 -14.50
CA ARG A 44 8.62 -5.22 -15.87
C ARG A 44 9.65 -4.31 -16.53
N THR A 45 10.11 -4.69 -17.72
CA THR A 45 11.10 -3.91 -18.47
C THR A 45 10.58 -2.54 -18.91
N SER A 46 9.28 -2.43 -19.18
CA SER A 46 8.67 -1.16 -19.58
C SER A 46 8.11 -0.41 -18.37
N TYR A 47 8.33 0.91 -18.37
CA TYR A 47 7.81 1.79 -17.33
C TYR A 47 6.27 1.70 -17.24
N SER A 48 5.58 1.74 -18.38
CA SER A 48 4.11 1.69 -18.44
C SER A 48 3.53 0.33 -18.03
N GLY A 49 4.31 -0.74 -18.14
CA GLY A 49 3.88 -2.10 -17.76
C GLY A 49 4.26 -2.49 -16.33
N SER A 50 4.93 -1.61 -15.59
CA SER A 50 5.42 -1.88 -14.24
C SER A 50 4.51 -1.28 -13.18
N ALA A 51 4.36 -2.00 -12.06
CA ALA A 51 3.60 -1.58 -10.89
C ALA A 51 2.14 -1.19 -11.20
N LEU A 52 1.52 -1.90 -12.14
CA LEU A 52 0.10 -1.76 -12.42
C LEU A 52 -0.72 -2.37 -11.28
N PRO A 53 -1.88 -1.79 -10.92
CA PRO A 53 -2.78 -2.39 -9.93
C PRO A 53 -3.24 -3.78 -10.36
N PHE A 54 -3.57 -4.65 -9.42
CA PHE A 54 -4.23 -5.91 -9.76
C PHE A 54 -5.66 -5.70 -10.22
N PHE A 55 -6.16 -6.60 -11.07
CA PHE A 55 -7.50 -6.48 -11.66
C PHE A 55 -8.61 -6.65 -10.61
N ASN A 56 -8.40 -7.52 -9.62
CA ASN A 56 -9.36 -7.74 -8.54
C ASN A 56 -8.68 -8.18 -7.24
N LYS A 57 -9.47 -8.25 -6.16
CA LYS A 57 -9.02 -8.74 -4.85
C LYS A 57 -8.47 -10.16 -4.91
N GLU A 58 -9.14 -11.06 -5.63
CA GLU A 58 -8.74 -12.47 -5.72
C GLU A 58 -7.30 -12.60 -6.25
N GLN A 59 -6.98 -11.91 -7.34
CA GLN A 59 -5.64 -11.85 -7.91
C GLN A 59 -4.64 -11.19 -6.95
N ALA A 60 -5.04 -10.11 -6.29
CA ALA A 60 -4.16 -9.37 -5.39
C ALA A 60 -3.71 -10.21 -4.18
N PHE A 61 -4.59 -11.08 -3.67
CA PHE A 61 -4.32 -11.92 -2.51
C PHE A 61 -3.92 -13.37 -2.86
N ASP A 62 -4.01 -13.76 -4.13
CA ASP A 62 -3.63 -15.11 -4.56
C ASP A 62 -2.16 -15.40 -4.22
N ASN A 63 -1.96 -16.47 -3.46
CA ASN A 63 -0.65 -16.90 -2.96
C ASN A 63 0.23 -15.78 -2.38
N THR A 64 -0.38 -14.76 -1.77
CA THR A 64 0.38 -13.62 -1.26
C THR A 64 1.47 -14.02 -0.26
N SER A 65 2.69 -13.51 -0.47
CA SER A 65 3.79 -13.69 0.47
C SER A 65 3.62 -12.82 1.72
N ASN A 66 2.75 -11.81 1.66
CA ASN A 66 2.50 -10.86 2.73
C ASN A 66 1.40 -11.36 3.68
N LYS A 67 1.54 -12.59 4.18
CA LYS A 67 0.63 -13.18 5.17
C LYS A 67 1.39 -13.87 6.28
N GLY A 68 0.88 -13.82 7.50
CA GLY A 68 1.51 -14.48 8.63
C GLY A 68 0.85 -14.21 9.96
N LYS A 69 1.51 -14.65 11.01
CA LYS A 69 1.15 -14.37 12.40
C LYS A 69 2.36 -13.83 13.15
N VAL A 70 2.11 -12.88 14.05
CA VAL A 70 3.12 -12.30 14.94
C VAL A 70 2.60 -12.31 16.37
N LEU A 71 3.50 -12.53 17.31
CA LEU A 71 3.21 -12.49 18.74
C LEU A 71 3.52 -11.08 19.28
N PHE A 72 2.61 -10.53 20.07
CA PHE A 72 2.87 -9.34 20.85
C PHE A 72 3.87 -9.67 21.97
N LYS A 73 4.90 -8.84 22.08
CA LYS A 73 5.86 -8.84 23.19
C LYS A 73 5.78 -7.47 23.84
N ASN A 74 5.42 -7.41 25.12
CA ASN A 74 5.26 -6.15 25.86
C ASN A 74 4.32 -5.15 25.15
N LYS A 75 3.15 -5.63 24.67
CA LYS A 75 2.17 -4.85 23.89
C LYS A 75 2.69 -4.26 22.57
N LYS A 76 3.83 -4.75 22.07
CA LYS A 76 4.40 -4.37 20.78
C LYS A 76 4.54 -5.58 19.87
N ALA A 77 4.25 -5.40 18.59
CA ALA A 77 4.50 -6.39 17.55
C ALA A 77 5.28 -5.74 16.41
N LEU A 78 6.21 -6.48 15.84
CA LEU A 78 7.05 -6.04 14.73
C LEU A 78 7.11 -7.16 13.70
N PHE A 79 6.79 -6.84 12.45
CA PHE A 79 6.93 -7.77 11.33
C PHE A 79 7.26 -7.02 10.04
N GLY A 80 7.97 -7.71 9.14
CA GLY A 80 8.32 -7.19 7.82
C GLY A 80 7.38 -7.73 6.74
N ILE A 81 7.00 -6.89 5.80
CA ILE A 81 6.29 -7.28 4.58
C ILE A 81 6.92 -6.64 3.35
N LYS A 82 6.65 -7.20 2.17
CA LYS A 82 6.91 -6.51 0.91
C LYS A 82 5.82 -5.46 0.69
N TYR A 83 6.17 -4.33 0.09
CA TYR A 83 5.23 -3.23 -0.06
C TYR A 83 4.06 -3.68 -0.95
N PRO A 84 2.82 -3.74 -0.44
CA PRO A 84 1.69 -4.26 -1.20
C PRO A 84 1.30 -3.30 -2.32
N ASN A 85 0.77 -3.85 -3.40
CA ASN A 85 0.23 -3.06 -4.50
C ASN A 85 -1.27 -2.73 -4.30
N SER A 86 -1.76 -1.78 -5.08
CA SER A 86 -3.19 -1.50 -5.21
C SER A 86 -3.91 -2.53 -6.08
N TYR A 87 -5.23 -2.60 -5.96
CA TYR A 87 -6.07 -3.45 -6.82
C TYR A 87 -7.45 -2.83 -7.00
N TYR A 88 -8.24 -3.35 -7.94
CA TYR A 88 -9.61 -2.87 -8.16
C TYR A 88 -10.68 -3.72 -7.47
N GLU A 89 -11.75 -3.08 -7.04
CA GLU A 89 -13.01 -3.70 -6.62
C GLU A 89 -14.16 -3.13 -7.47
N ASP A 90 -15.37 -3.64 -7.26
CA ASP A 90 -16.58 -3.17 -7.95
C ASP A 90 -16.46 -3.20 -9.48
N LEU A 91 -15.94 -4.31 -10.03
CA LEU A 91 -15.74 -4.50 -11.48
C LEU A 91 -14.81 -3.45 -12.13
N GLY A 92 -13.80 -2.96 -11.40
CA GLY A 92 -12.82 -2.01 -11.94
C GLY A 92 -13.12 -0.54 -11.64
N ASN A 93 -14.21 -0.25 -10.93
CA ASN A 93 -14.64 1.12 -10.64
C ASN A 93 -13.92 1.72 -9.44
N THR A 94 -13.62 0.91 -8.42
CA THR A 94 -13.04 1.38 -7.17
C THR A 94 -11.61 0.87 -7.07
N GLN A 95 -10.63 1.77 -6.98
CA GLN A 95 -9.24 1.37 -6.74
C GLN A 95 -8.94 1.39 -5.25
N VAL A 96 -8.63 0.21 -4.71
CA VAL A 96 -8.21 0.03 -3.32
C VAL A 96 -6.70 0.29 -3.23
N VAL A 97 -6.33 1.24 -2.39
CA VAL A 97 -4.94 1.64 -2.16
C VAL A 97 -4.15 0.57 -1.39
N PRO A 98 -2.81 0.59 -1.45
CA PRO A 98 -1.96 -0.29 -0.65
C PRO A 98 -2.34 -0.28 0.83
N HIS A 99 -2.66 -1.46 1.36
CA HIS A 99 -3.07 -1.61 2.76
C HIS A 99 -2.64 -2.96 3.33
N VAL A 100 -2.76 -3.09 4.65
CA VAL A 100 -2.54 -4.32 5.40
C VAL A 100 -3.74 -4.55 6.28
N ASP A 101 -4.32 -5.75 6.19
CA ASP A 101 -5.40 -6.19 7.05
C ASP A 101 -4.81 -6.88 8.27
N LEU A 102 -5.25 -6.43 9.44
CA LEU A 102 -4.86 -6.95 10.74
C LEU A 102 -6.05 -7.65 11.39
N LEU A 103 -5.89 -8.92 11.71
CA LEU A 103 -6.92 -9.75 12.34
C LEU A 103 -6.47 -10.12 13.75
N TYR A 104 -7.27 -9.75 14.74
CA TYR A 104 -6.99 -9.98 16.16
C TYR A 104 -8.28 -10.16 16.95
N SER A 105 -8.19 -10.72 18.15
CA SER A 105 -9.34 -10.88 19.05
C SER A 105 -9.12 -10.13 20.37
N ILE A 106 -10.19 -9.54 20.91
CA ILE A 106 -10.21 -8.92 22.23
C ILE A 106 -11.45 -9.42 22.97
N ASN A 107 -11.26 -10.04 24.14
CA ASN A 107 -12.34 -10.60 24.96
C ASN A 107 -13.23 -11.59 24.18
N GLY A 108 -12.61 -12.40 23.31
CA GLY A 108 -13.29 -13.40 22.48
C GLY A 108 -14.05 -12.84 21.27
N LYS A 109 -13.92 -11.53 20.98
CA LYS A 109 -14.48 -10.91 19.77
C LYS A 109 -13.39 -10.66 18.74
N GLU A 110 -13.61 -11.14 17.53
CA GLU A 110 -12.70 -10.94 16.39
C GLU A 110 -12.89 -9.54 15.78
N TYR A 111 -11.78 -8.93 15.40
CA TYR A 111 -11.70 -7.63 14.76
C TYR A 111 -10.82 -7.72 13.51
N ILE A 112 -11.24 -7.04 12.45
CA ILE A 112 -10.45 -6.81 11.24
C ILE A 112 -10.21 -5.31 11.14
N TYR A 113 -8.95 -4.91 11.09
CA TYR A 113 -8.54 -3.52 10.94
C TYR A 113 -7.65 -3.37 9.70
N SER A 114 -8.11 -2.62 8.70
CA SER A 114 -7.37 -2.35 7.47
C SER A 114 -6.57 -1.05 7.62
N TYR A 115 -5.26 -1.17 7.70
CA TYR A 115 -4.35 -0.02 7.77
C TYR A 115 -3.85 0.35 6.37
N LYS A 116 -4.17 1.58 5.93
CA LYS A 116 -3.70 2.12 4.64
C LYS A 116 -2.23 2.54 4.77
N LEU A 117 -1.39 2.07 3.85
CA LEU A 117 0.03 2.45 3.81
C LEU A 117 0.28 3.71 2.99
N SER A 118 -0.64 4.04 2.08
CA SER A 118 -0.61 5.26 1.26
C SER A 118 -2.02 5.77 1.04
N ASP A 119 -2.17 7.09 0.99
CA ASP A 119 -3.43 7.75 0.64
C ASP A 119 -3.77 7.61 -0.85
N ASN A 120 -2.75 7.46 -1.69
CA ASN A 120 -2.89 7.38 -3.14
C ASN A 120 -2.28 6.09 -3.69
N PRO A 121 -2.89 5.52 -4.74
CA PRO A 121 -2.23 4.48 -5.52
C PRO A 121 -1.05 5.08 -6.29
N ILE A 122 -0.27 4.21 -6.92
CA ILE A 122 0.90 4.63 -7.70
C ILE A 122 0.44 5.59 -8.81
N PRO A 123 0.99 6.82 -8.88
CA PRO A 123 0.56 7.82 -9.84
C PRO A 123 0.68 7.30 -11.28
N TYR A 124 -0.30 7.66 -12.11
CA TYR A 124 -0.32 7.33 -13.54
C TYR A 124 -0.24 5.83 -13.84
N ARG A 125 -0.70 4.99 -12.90
CA ARG A 125 -0.88 3.54 -13.07
C ARG A 125 -2.35 3.21 -12.89
N SER A 126 -3.03 2.97 -14.01
CA SER A 126 -4.42 2.51 -14.00
C SER A 126 -4.63 1.46 -15.08
N LEU A 127 -5.42 0.43 -14.76
CA LEU A 127 -5.92 -0.53 -15.75
C LEU A 127 -7.22 -0.05 -16.40
N THR A 128 -7.92 0.87 -15.74
CA THR A 128 -9.18 1.44 -16.19
C THR A 128 -9.02 2.90 -16.55
N HIS A 129 -10.04 3.44 -17.23
CA HIS A 129 -10.19 4.86 -17.45
C HIS A 129 -11.05 5.42 -16.30
N PRO A 130 -10.44 5.97 -15.24
CA PRO A 130 -11.22 6.44 -14.09
C PRO A 130 -12.09 7.63 -14.49
N TYR A 131 -13.29 7.74 -13.92
CA TYR A 131 -14.21 8.86 -14.19
C TYR A 131 -13.61 10.24 -13.85
N THR A 132 -12.60 10.27 -12.97
CA THR A 132 -11.81 11.48 -12.65
C THR A 132 -10.96 11.96 -13.82
N ARG A 133 -10.76 11.14 -14.86
CA ARG A 133 -10.06 11.49 -16.10
C ARG A 133 -11.02 12.20 -17.06
N THR A 134 -11.28 13.47 -16.79
CA THR A 134 -12.17 14.31 -17.61
C THR A 134 -11.48 14.94 -18.82
N SER A 135 -10.15 14.86 -18.91
CA SER A 135 -9.36 15.54 -19.95
C SER A 135 -8.11 14.76 -20.36
N PRO A 136 -7.66 14.85 -21.62
CA PRO A 136 -6.35 14.36 -22.05
C PRO A 136 -5.18 15.04 -21.31
N LEU A 137 -5.42 16.19 -20.67
CA LEU A 137 -4.45 16.87 -19.80
C LEU A 137 -4.25 16.18 -18.44
N PHE A 138 -4.87 15.04 -18.20
CA PHE A 138 -4.67 14.24 -16.98
C PHE A 138 -3.19 13.90 -16.70
N TYR A 139 -2.39 13.73 -17.75
CA TYR A 139 -0.94 13.50 -17.65
C TYR A 139 -0.10 14.78 -17.67
N LYS A 140 -0.73 15.96 -17.62
CA LYS A 140 0.00 17.23 -17.62
C LYS A 140 0.86 17.30 -16.35
N PRO A 141 2.19 17.49 -16.46
CA PRO A 141 3.03 17.65 -15.29
C PRO A 141 2.58 18.87 -14.47
N LYS A 142 2.67 18.77 -13.14
CA LYS A 142 2.30 19.87 -12.22
C LYS A 142 3.20 21.11 -12.38
N THR A 143 4.40 20.93 -12.92
CA THR A 143 5.36 22.00 -13.21
C THR A 143 5.51 22.20 -14.72
N GLU A 144 5.45 23.45 -15.19
CA GLU A 144 5.59 23.83 -16.61
C GLU A 144 6.99 23.58 -17.21
N LYS A 145 7.96 23.09 -16.43
CA LYS A 145 9.32 22.90 -16.92
C LYS A 145 9.49 21.56 -17.64
N MET A 146 9.91 21.71 -18.90
CA MET A 146 10.51 20.76 -19.84
C MET A 146 9.57 20.09 -20.84
N VAL A 147 9.81 20.42 -22.12
CA VAL A 147 9.75 19.46 -23.22
C VAL A 147 10.67 18.30 -22.82
N ALA A 148 10.08 17.20 -22.38
CA ALA A 148 10.77 15.99 -21.99
C ALA A 148 10.06 14.81 -22.66
N SER A 149 10.78 13.70 -22.86
CA SER A 149 10.16 12.50 -23.41
C SER A 149 9.05 12.01 -22.49
N GLN A 150 8.04 11.34 -23.04
CA GLN A 150 6.95 10.76 -22.25
C GLN A 150 7.48 9.91 -21.09
N SER A 151 8.53 9.13 -21.32
CA SER A 151 9.20 8.34 -20.27
C SER A 151 9.86 9.22 -19.21
N LYS A 152 10.48 10.34 -19.59
CA LYS A 152 11.16 11.23 -18.64
C LYS A 152 10.17 12.01 -17.78
N LEU A 153 9.09 12.52 -18.37
CA LEU A 153 7.99 13.13 -17.61
C LEU A 153 7.39 12.14 -16.62
N LEU A 154 7.18 10.91 -17.06
CA LEU A 154 6.64 9.87 -16.22
C LEU A 154 7.60 9.49 -15.09
N CYS A 155 8.91 9.32 -15.35
CA CYS A 155 9.91 9.07 -14.30
C CYS A 155 10.04 10.24 -13.32
N ASP A 156 10.15 11.48 -13.81
CA ASP A 156 10.27 12.70 -13.00
C ASP A 156 8.99 12.96 -12.17
N THR A 157 7.87 12.34 -12.53
CA THR A 157 6.59 12.38 -11.79
C THR A 157 6.29 11.10 -11.00
N THR A 158 7.20 10.12 -10.96
CA THR A 158 7.04 8.90 -10.15
C THR A 158 8.13 8.69 -9.11
N TYR A 159 7.67 8.12 -7.99
CA TYR A 159 8.38 7.60 -6.83
C TYR A 159 9.50 8.48 -6.25
N PRO A 160 9.24 9.19 -5.15
CA PRO A 160 10.34 9.54 -4.26
C PRO A 160 10.92 8.23 -3.68
N LEU A 161 12.26 8.14 -3.62
CA LEU A 161 12.98 7.01 -3.01
C LEU A 161 12.62 6.83 -1.52
N THR A 162 12.05 7.88 -0.91
CA THR A 162 11.45 7.89 0.42
C THR A 162 10.01 8.36 0.28
N ASN A 163 9.03 7.57 0.75
CA ASN A 163 7.63 7.99 0.78
C ASN A 163 7.39 9.06 1.87
N THR A 164 7.92 10.26 1.68
CA THR A 164 7.57 11.41 2.50
C THR A 164 6.27 11.98 1.95
N SER A 165 5.16 11.70 2.64
CA SER A 165 4.02 12.60 2.61
C SER A 165 4.52 13.99 3.00
N VAL A 166 4.43 14.97 2.10
CA VAL A 166 4.61 16.36 2.52
C VAL A 166 3.36 16.71 3.31
N VAL A 167 3.55 17.01 4.60
CA VAL A 167 2.55 17.70 5.39
C VAL A 167 2.46 19.08 4.74
N ASP A 168 1.33 19.33 4.09
CA ASP A 168 0.98 20.54 3.33
C ASP A 168 1.37 20.54 1.84
N PHE A 169 0.34 20.34 1.01
CA PHE A 169 0.32 20.71 -0.41
C PHE A 169 -0.33 22.10 -0.56
N TRP A 170 0.37 23.10 -0.04
CA TRP A 170 0.33 24.52 -0.46
C TRP A 170 1.74 25.09 -0.31
#